data_AF-A0A7K1HFS9-F1
#
_entry.id   AF-A0A7K1HFS9-F1
#
_cell.length_a   1.000
_cell.length_b   1.000
_cell.length_c   1.000
_cell.angle_alpha   90.00
_cell.angle_beta   90.00
_cell.angle_gamma   90.00
#
_symmetry.space_group_name_H-M   'P 1'
#
loop_
_entity.id
_entity.type
_entity.pdbx_description
1 polymer ?
#
loop_
_entity_poly.entity_id
_entity_poly.type
_entity_poly.pdbx_seq_one_letter_code
_entity_poly.pdbx_strand_id
1 'polypeptide(L)'
;MNIEELFSGIGMVVDDQVYNQDSSDKIIRIVENLESKGFPLVKYADVPNVSLVNIAKFSFVLLDWELVSISDEEGNPIPHASELEKSTRASLLQFIRGILKDCYLPIFIFSNSGVEDIKKELQDNKIDVDNIPIFIKSKSDIISDGNVKVMEVISAWIDEMPSIYVLKVWANAVERAKTHTFQQLGNAKYWPLAIWKTAEDDSVNPNEELLDVLTQNIFERMQPISIEKEQLFKIGEIKSTKDEMLNVLRAQRLELNPSKDSSMTGDIYKLKGKYYLNIRPTCDCVGRKEHECTDCKKRNCIECSKANKVYLIKFEALKQQEEKDLFEHKYGVFKERNNEAILGPLIGNKFYRFKFQEITIKLYSDVKENKKGRILQPFIRHITERYALYIQRQALPRIPSQAISDEHSDLISDDCNKESG
;
A
#
# COMPACT_ATOMS: atom_id res chain seq x y z
N MET A 1 -9.54 -17.69 -16.06
CA MET A 1 -8.32 -16.87 -15.97
C MET A 1 -7.38 -17.18 -17.13
N ASN A 2 -7.06 -16.20 -17.96
CA ASN A 2 -5.94 -16.29 -18.91
C ASN A 2 -4.64 -15.89 -18.19
N ILE A 3 -3.84 -16.88 -17.79
CA ILE A 3 -2.57 -16.65 -17.06
C ILE A 3 -1.57 -15.84 -17.90
N GLU A 4 -1.65 -15.96 -19.24
CA GLU A 4 -0.71 -15.31 -20.13
C GLU A 4 -0.95 -13.80 -20.19
N GLU A 5 -2.22 -13.40 -20.24
CA GLU A 5 -2.60 -11.99 -20.13
C GLU A 5 -2.29 -11.43 -18.74
N LEU A 6 -2.49 -12.24 -17.69
CA LEU A 6 -2.27 -11.80 -16.30
C LEU A 6 -0.80 -11.43 -16.05
N PHE A 7 0.13 -12.21 -16.58
CA PHE A 7 1.57 -11.98 -16.48
C PHE A 7 2.18 -11.32 -17.73
N SER A 8 1.36 -10.69 -18.58
CA SER A 8 1.84 -9.98 -19.75
C SER A 8 2.92 -8.94 -19.41
N GLY A 9 3.96 -8.88 -20.24
CA GLY A 9 5.15 -8.04 -20.02
C GLY A 9 6.44 -8.83 -20.21
N ILE A 10 7.56 -8.20 -19.85
CA ILE A 10 8.89 -8.81 -19.99
C ILE A 10 9.19 -9.63 -18.73
N GLY A 11 9.59 -10.88 -18.89
CA GLY A 11 10.08 -11.74 -17.81
C GLY A 11 11.59 -11.60 -17.64
N MET A 12 12.07 -11.80 -16.42
CA MET A 12 13.50 -11.84 -16.11
C MET A 12 13.89 -13.27 -15.71
N VAL A 13 15.02 -13.77 -16.21
CA VAL A 13 15.55 -15.10 -15.89
C VAL A 13 16.96 -14.95 -15.34
N VAL A 14 17.23 -15.51 -14.17
CA VAL A 14 18.55 -15.53 -13.53
C VAL A 14 18.92 -16.98 -13.27
N ASP A 15 19.87 -17.49 -14.05
CA ASP A 15 20.32 -18.89 -14.02
C ASP A 15 21.68 -18.98 -14.74
N ASP A 16 22.66 -19.66 -14.13
CA ASP A 16 24.04 -19.75 -14.64
C ASP A 16 24.15 -20.55 -15.95
N GLN A 17 23.21 -21.44 -16.21
CA GLN A 17 23.13 -22.27 -17.41
C GLN A 17 22.27 -21.64 -18.51
N VAL A 18 21.70 -20.45 -18.32
CA VAL A 18 20.72 -19.85 -19.25
C VAL A 18 21.24 -19.60 -20.66
N TYR A 19 22.56 -19.50 -20.84
CA TYR A 19 23.21 -19.34 -22.15
C TYR A 19 23.91 -20.61 -22.66
N ASN A 20 23.89 -21.69 -21.89
CA ASN A 20 24.60 -22.91 -22.23
C ASN A 20 23.74 -23.80 -23.15
N GLN A 21 23.86 -23.63 -24.46
CA GLN A 21 23.04 -24.34 -25.45
C GLN A 21 23.22 -25.87 -25.46
N ASP A 22 24.35 -26.36 -24.94
CA ASP A 22 24.67 -27.79 -24.85
C ASP A 22 24.23 -28.41 -23.52
N SER A 23 23.74 -27.59 -22.57
CA SER A 23 23.29 -28.05 -21.27
C SER A 23 21.94 -28.75 -21.37
N SER A 24 21.82 -29.91 -20.70
CA SER A 24 20.54 -30.58 -20.49
C SER A 24 19.72 -29.96 -19.35
N ASP A 25 20.12 -28.79 -18.84
CA ASP A 25 19.43 -28.16 -17.72
C ASP A 25 17.95 -27.88 -18.06
N LYS A 26 17.12 -28.15 -17.06
CA LYS A 26 15.67 -28.00 -17.12
C LYS A 26 15.27 -26.54 -17.33
N ILE A 27 16.09 -25.57 -16.91
CA ILE A 27 15.79 -24.14 -17.11
C ILE A 27 15.69 -23.74 -18.58
N ILE A 28 16.51 -24.31 -19.46
CA ILE A 28 16.51 -23.97 -20.89
C ILE A 28 15.15 -24.32 -21.50
N ARG A 29 14.63 -25.51 -21.14
CA ARG A 29 13.30 -25.95 -21.57
C ARG A 29 12.17 -25.06 -21.02
N ILE A 30 12.33 -24.53 -19.79
CA ILE A 30 11.40 -23.57 -19.20
C ILE A 30 11.39 -22.26 -20.01
N VAL A 31 12.59 -21.75 -20.33
CA VAL A 31 12.78 -20.52 -21.12
C VAL A 31 12.19 -20.69 -22.52
N GLU A 32 12.50 -21.76 -23.23
CA GLU A 32 11.98 -22.05 -24.57
C GLU A 32 10.44 -22.19 -24.57
N ASN A 33 9.87 -22.83 -23.55
CA ASN A 33 8.42 -22.95 -23.40
C ASN A 33 7.74 -21.57 -23.24
N LEU A 34 8.34 -20.66 -22.49
CA LEU A 34 7.80 -19.32 -22.31
C LEU A 34 7.98 -18.46 -23.56
N GLU A 35 9.15 -18.50 -24.20
CA GLU A 35 9.40 -17.77 -25.44
C GLU A 35 8.46 -18.23 -26.57
N SER A 36 8.21 -19.55 -26.69
CA SER A 36 7.25 -20.08 -27.68
C SER A 36 5.80 -19.65 -27.44
N LYS A 37 5.44 -19.27 -26.20
CA LYS A 37 4.14 -18.69 -25.84
C LYS A 37 4.11 -17.16 -26.00
N GLY A 38 5.17 -16.56 -26.51
CA GLY A 38 5.26 -15.13 -26.81
C GLY A 38 5.72 -14.25 -25.64
N PHE A 39 6.28 -14.83 -24.57
CA PHE A 39 6.86 -14.04 -23.47
C PHE A 39 8.26 -13.54 -23.85
N PRO A 40 8.49 -12.22 -23.92
CA PRO A 40 9.84 -11.70 -24.03
C PRO A 40 10.59 -11.92 -22.72
N LEU A 41 11.76 -12.56 -22.77
CA LEU A 41 12.60 -12.83 -21.61
C LEU A 41 13.94 -12.09 -21.70
N VAL A 42 14.37 -11.50 -20.59
CA VAL A 42 15.75 -11.01 -20.40
C VAL A 42 16.48 -11.99 -19.50
N LYS A 43 17.60 -12.51 -19.98
CA LYS A 43 18.37 -13.58 -19.36
C LYS A 43 19.62 -12.99 -18.67
N TYR A 44 20.02 -13.56 -17.55
CA TYR A 44 21.23 -13.23 -16.81
C TYR A 44 21.86 -14.50 -16.26
N ALA A 45 23.17 -14.68 -16.48
CA ALA A 45 23.93 -15.80 -15.93
C ALA A 45 24.20 -15.65 -14.43
N ASP A 46 24.31 -14.40 -13.98
CA ASP A 46 24.63 -14.04 -12.60
C ASP A 46 23.55 -13.12 -12.03
N VAL A 47 23.57 -12.92 -10.70
CA VAL A 47 22.75 -11.89 -10.05
C VAL A 47 23.04 -10.53 -10.70
N PRO A 48 22.05 -9.89 -11.36
CA PRO A 48 22.35 -8.73 -12.17
C PRO A 48 22.63 -7.49 -11.34
N ASN A 49 23.65 -6.75 -11.75
CA ASN A 49 23.95 -5.43 -11.22
C ASN A 49 23.15 -4.34 -11.97
N VAL A 50 21.82 -4.41 -11.84
CA VAL A 50 20.88 -3.46 -12.46
C VAL A 50 20.10 -2.73 -11.38
N SER A 51 19.78 -1.46 -11.62
CA SER A 51 19.01 -0.66 -10.65
C SER A 51 17.61 -1.25 -10.44
N LEU A 52 17.13 -1.22 -9.19
CA LEU A 52 15.80 -1.73 -8.82
C LEU A 52 14.67 -1.02 -9.60
N VAL A 53 14.85 0.25 -9.99
CA VAL A 53 13.90 0.99 -10.83
C VAL A 53 13.71 0.35 -12.21
N ASN A 54 14.76 -0.24 -12.78
CA ASN A 54 14.65 -0.97 -14.03
C ASN A 54 14.07 -2.37 -13.80
N ILE A 55 14.44 -3.01 -12.68
CA ILE A 55 13.89 -4.32 -12.31
C ILE A 55 12.38 -4.24 -12.11
N ALA A 56 11.87 -3.16 -11.49
CA ALA A 56 10.44 -2.93 -11.30
C ALA A 56 9.59 -2.88 -12.58
N LYS A 57 10.20 -2.86 -13.77
CA LYS A 57 9.51 -2.87 -15.07
C LYS A 57 9.26 -4.29 -15.60
N PHE A 58 9.87 -5.32 -15.01
CA PHE A 58 9.57 -6.71 -15.37
C PHE A 58 8.18 -7.12 -14.84
N SER A 59 7.59 -8.16 -15.42
CA SER A 59 6.30 -8.71 -14.98
C SER A 59 6.47 -9.80 -13.90
N PHE A 60 7.60 -10.51 -13.93
CA PHE A 60 7.99 -11.56 -12.99
C PHE A 60 9.50 -11.86 -13.11
N VAL A 61 10.03 -12.57 -12.11
CA VAL A 61 11.42 -13.09 -12.09
C VAL A 61 11.38 -14.61 -11.97
N LEU A 62 12.09 -15.31 -12.87
CA LEU A 62 12.46 -16.71 -12.73
C LEU A 62 13.88 -16.76 -12.21
N LEU A 63 14.09 -17.51 -11.14
CA LEU A 63 15.35 -17.56 -10.44
C LEU A 63 15.73 -19.01 -10.19
N ASP A 64 16.91 -19.41 -10.63
CA ASP A 64 17.53 -20.63 -10.14
C ASP A 64 18.11 -20.39 -8.75
N TRP A 65 17.83 -21.30 -7.83
CA TRP A 65 18.43 -21.26 -6.52
C TRP A 65 19.91 -21.63 -6.58
N GLU A 66 20.32 -22.51 -7.49
CA GLU A 66 21.69 -23.02 -7.59
C GLU A 66 22.55 -22.25 -8.62
N LEU A 67 22.64 -20.92 -8.51
CA LEU A 67 23.39 -20.05 -9.46
C LEU A 67 24.90 -20.31 -9.59
N VAL A 68 25.49 -21.19 -8.79
CA VAL A 68 26.91 -21.55 -8.90
C VAL A 68 27.05 -23.04 -8.74
N SER A 69 27.64 -23.69 -9.74
CA SER A 69 28.04 -25.09 -9.66
C SER A 69 29.26 -25.25 -8.75
N ILE A 70 29.15 -26.12 -7.74
CA ILE A 70 30.22 -26.43 -6.78
C ILE A 70 31.10 -27.62 -7.19
N SER A 71 30.67 -28.35 -8.21
CA SER A 71 31.37 -29.50 -8.79
C SER A 71 31.47 -29.36 -10.31
N ASP A 72 32.51 -29.92 -10.91
CA ASP A 72 32.65 -30.00 -12.36
C ASP A 72 31.74 -31.10 -12.96
N GLU A 73 31.75 -31.23 -14.30
CA GLU A 73 30.94 -32.21 -15.04
C GLU A 73 31.27 -33.68 -14.66
N GLU A 74 32.44 -33.92 -14.06
CA GLU A 74 32.89 -35.23 -13.59
C GLU A 74 32.58 -35.46 -12.10
N GLY A 75 31.97 -34.47 -11.42
CA GLY A 75 31.58 -34.51 -10.02
C GLY A 75 32.71 -34.14 -9.04
N ASN A 76 33.86 -33.65 -9.52
CA ASN A 76 34.95 -33.22 -8.67
C ASN A 76 34.68 -31.82 -8.11
N PRO A 77 35.02 -31.56 -6.83
CA PRO A 77 34.82 -30.24 -6.21
C PRO A 77 35.72 -29.20 -6.87
N ILE A 78 35.11 -28.09 -7.31
CA ILE A 78 35.83 -26.97 -7.92
C ILE A 78 36.53 -26.16 -6.81
N PRO A 79 37.85 -25.86 -6.93
CA PRO A 79 38.57 -25.05 -5.96
C PRO A 79 37.90 -23.68 -5.74
N HIS A 80 37.79 -23.23 -4.48
CA HIS A 80 37.11 -21.99 -4.08
C HIS A 80 35.61 -21.89 -4.37
N ALA A 81 34.98 -22.92 -4.93
CA ALA A 81 33.57 -22.85 -5.30
C ALA A 81 32.62 -22.68 -4.10
N SER A 82 32.98 -23.20 -2.91
CA SER A 82 32.19 -23.01 -1.69
C SER A 82 32.23 -21.58 -1.15
N GLU A 83 33.32 -20.85 -1.36
CA GLU A 83 33.41 -19.42 -1.02
C GLU A 83 32.62 -18.58 -2.02
N LEU A 84 32.72 -18.92 -3.31
CA LEU A 84 31.97 -18.29 -4.39
C LEU A 84 30.47 -18.49 -4.22
N GLU A 85 30.03 -19.72 -3.91
CA GLU A 85 28.63 -20.06 -3.63
C GLU A 85 28.09 -19.22 -2.48
N LYS A 86 28.80 -19.13 -1.36
CA LYS A 86 28.40 -18.29 -0.21
C LYS A 86 28.25 -16.83 -0.59
N SER A 87 29.20 -16.29 -1.35
CA SER A 87 29.16 -14.87 -1.77
C SER A 87 28.01 -14.59 -2.75
N THR A 88 27.74 -15.54 -3.65
CA THR A 88 26.64 -15.47 -4.62
C THR A 88 25.31 -15.59 -3.90
N ARG A 89 25.17 -16.53 -2.96
CA ARG A 89 23.99 -16.69 -2.11
C ARG A 89 23.68 -15.42 -1.34
N ALA A 90 24.68 -14.79 -0.73
CA ALA A 90 24.50 -13.51 -0.04
C ALA A 90 24.02 -12.40 -0.98
N SER A 91 24.60 -12.32 -2.18
CA SER A 91 24.19 -11.36 -3.22
C SER A 91 22.77 -11.63 -3.70
N LEU A 92 22.40 -12.89 -3.86
CA LEU A 92 21.06 -13.32 -4.27
C LEU A 92 20.00 -12.97 -3.22
N LEU A 93 20.29 -13.23 -1.94
CA LEU A 93 19.39 -12.86 -0.84
C LEU A 93 19.21 -11.33 -0.75
N GLN A 94 20.28 -10.56 -0.99
CA GLN A 94 20.19 -9.11 -1.07
C GLN A 94 19.33 -8.66 -2.26
N PHE A 95 19.49 -9.31 -3.41
CA PHE A 95 18.71 -9.06 -4.62
C PHE A 95 17.22 -9.33 -4.41
N ILE A 96 16.86 -10.49 -3.84
CA ILE A 96 15.48 -10.85 -3.48
C ILE A 96 14.89 -9.80 -2.53
N ARG A 97 15.62 -9.41 -1.47
CA ARG A 97 15.16 -8.35 -0.55
C ARG A 97 14.90 -7.03 -1.26
N GLY A 98 15.76 -6.65 -2.22
CA GLY A 98 15.59 -5.45 -3.03
C GLY A 98 14.31 -5.49 -3.87
N ILE A 99 14.04 -6.62 -4.53
CA ILE A 99 12.81 -6.82 -5.31
C ILE A 99 11.57 -6.70 -4.42
N LEU A 100 11.55 -7.42 -3.30
CA LEU A 100 10.38 -7.45 -2.40
C LEU A 100 10.07 -6.08 -1.79
N LYS A 101 11.11 -5.30 -1.49
CA LYS A 101 10.96 -4.01 -0.85
C LYS A 101 10.56 -2.91 -1.83
N ASP A 102 11.20 -2.86 -2.99
CA ASP A 102 11.15 -1.68 -3.86
C ASP A 102 10.40 -1.93 -5.20
N CYS A 103 10.13 -3.19 -5.57
CA CYS A 103 9.53 -3.54 -6.87
C CYS A 103 8.18 -4.26 -6.76
N TYR A 104 7.96 -5.07 -5.72
CA TYR A 104 6.78 -5.93 -5.55
C TYR A 104 6.52 -6.84 -6.77
N LEU A 105 7.56 -7.56 -7.21
CA LEU A 105 7.48 -8.50 -8.33
C LEU A 105 7.35 -9.94 -7.84
N PRO A 106 6.51 -10.77 -8.48
CA PRO A 106 6.50 -12.20 -8.25
C PRO A 106 7.84 -12.84 -8.60
N ILE A 107 8.38 -13.64 -7.68
CA ILE A 107 9.65 -14.37 -7.86
C ILE A 107 9.34 -15.87 -7.82
N PHE A 108 9.63 -16.54 -8.93
CA PHE A 108 9.53 -17.99 -9.07
C PHE A 108 10.92 -18.58 -8.93
N ILE A 109 11.17 -19.21 -7.78
CA ILE A 109 12.41 -19.89 -7.45
C ILE A 109 12.28 -21.36 -7.84
N PHE A 110 13.18 -21.80 -8.70
CA PHE A 110 13.31 -23.19 -9.10
C PHE A 110 14.61 -23.75 -8.56
N SER A 111 14.58 -25.01 -8.11
CA SER A 111 15.73 -25.61 -7.44
C SER A 111 15.79 -27.11 -7.63
N ASN A 112 16.98 -27.68 -7.57
CA ASN A 112 17.19 -29.12 -7.42
C ASN A 112 17.20 -29.58 -5.95
N SER A 113 17.27 -28.64 -5.00
CA SER A 113 17.26 -28.83 -3.55
C SER A 113 15.85 -28.96 -2.97
N GLY A 114 15.76 -29.40 -1.71
CA GLY A 114 14.50 -29.49 -0.98
C GLY A 114 13.84 -28.11 -0.78
N VAL A 115 12.56 -27.99 -1.15
CA VAL A 115 11.78 -26.74 -1.03
C VAL A 115 11.80 -26.17 0.40
N GLU A 116 11.76 -27.04 1.41
CA GLU A 116 11.72 -26.63 2.82
C GLU A 116 13.06 -26.05 3.30
N ASP A 117 14.18 -26.49 2.74
CA ASP A 117 15.51 -25.94 3.08
C ASP A 117 15.65 -24.50 2.59
N ILE A 118 15.16 -24.23 1.36
CA ILE A 118 15.14 -22.87 0.78
C ILE A 118 14.25 -21.95 1.61
N LYS A 119 13.05 -22.42 1.98
CA LYS A 119 12.13 -21.65 2.83
C LYS A 119 12.80 -21.27 4.15
N LYS A 120 13.46 -22.23 4.79
CA LYS A 120 14.17 -22.00 6.04
C LYS A 120 15.29 -20.97 5.87
N GLU A 121 16.08 -21.07 4.80
CA GLU A 121 17.16 -20.12 4.53
C GLU A 121 16.65 -18.69 4.28
N LEU A 122 15.53 -18.55 3.56
CA LEU A 122 14.85 -17.27 3.37
C LEU A 122 14.32 -16.71 4.70
N GLN A 123 13.71 -17.55 5.53
CA GLN A 123 13.20 -17.18 6.85
C GLN A 123 14.30 -16.75 7.83
N ASP A 124 15.42 -17.48 7.87
CA ASP A 124 16.62 -17.12 8.65
C ASP A 124 17.17 -15.75 8.22
N ASN A 125 16.92 -15.38 6.96
CA ASN A 125 17.22 -14.08 6.38
C ASN A 125 16.08 -13.06 6.48
N LYS A 126 15.10 -13.28 7.38
CA LYS A 126 13.98 -12.36 7.65
C LYS A 126 13.10 -12.09 6.42
N ILE A 127 13.04 -13.03 5.49
CA ILE A 127 12.14 -13.02 4.34
C ILE A 127 10.97 -13.94 4.67
N ASP A 128 9.80 -13.35 4.87
CA ASP A 128 8.57 -14.08 5.24
C ASP A 128 7.89 -14.66 4.00
N VAL A 129 8.28 -15.89 3.63
CA VAL A 129 7.86 -16.57 2.39
C VAL A 129 6.34 -16.74 2.29
N ASP A 130 5.63 -16.85 3.41
CA ASP A 130 4.18 -17.14 3.41
C ASP A 130 3.34 -15.91 3.08
N ASN A 131 3.89 -14.70 3.25
CA ASN A 131 3.16 -13.43 3.10
C ASN A 131 3.64 -12.55 1.93
N ILE A 132 4.51 -13.08 1.07
CA ILE A 132 5.13 -12.36 -0.04
C ILE A 132 4.95 -13.13 -1.35
N PRO A 133 5.07 -12.48 -2.51
CA PRO A 133 4.87 -13.14 -3.80
C PRO A 133 6.10 -13.97 -4.22
N ILE A 134 6.58 -14.86 -3.35
CA ILE A 134 7.63 -15.84 -3.66
C ILE A 134 7.00 -17.21 -3.81
N PHE A 135 7.35 -17.89 -4.89
CA PHE A 135 6.96 -19.25 -5.16
C PHE A 135 8.19 -20.12 -5.33
N ILE A 136 8.23 -21.27 -4.66
CA ILE A 136 9.39 -22.17 -4.65
C ILE A 136 8.95 -23.56 -5.11
N LYS A 137 9.60 -24.11 -6.14
CA LYS A 137 9.37 -25.47 -6.63
C LYS A 137 10.64 -26.19 -7.04
N SER A 138 10.59 -27.52 -6.96
CA SER A 138 11.64 -28.35 -7.55
C SER A 138 11.60 -28.28 -9.07
N LYS A 139 12.76 -28.27 -9.73
CA LYS A 139 12.88 -28.37 -11.19
C LYS A 139 12.23 -29.68 -11.72
N SER A 140 12.16 -30.75 -10.91
CA SER A 140 11.46 -32.00 -11.27
C SER A 140 9.94 -31.85 -11.37
N ASP A 141 9.34 -30.96 -10.57
CA ASP A 141 7.88 -30.79 -10.53
C ASP A 141 7.36 -29.99 -11.74
N ILE A 142 8.27 -29.30 -12.41
CA ILE A 142 7.98 -28.42 -13.55
C ILE A 142 8.12 -29.17 -14.88
N ILE A 143 9.01 -30.16 -14.92
CA ILE A 143 9.25 -30.99 -16.09
C ILE A 143 8.91 -32.43 -15.76
N SER A 144 7.68 -32.83 -16.10
CA SER A 144 7.18 -34.20 -15.95
C SER A 144 6.96 -34.83 -17.33
N ASP A 145 7.49 -36.03 -17.55
CA ASP A 145 7.26 -36.83 -18.77
C ASP A 145 7.58 -36.09 -20.10
N GLY A 146 8.60 -35.23 -20.09
CA GLY A 146 9.02 -34.44 -21.25
C GLY A 146 8.21 -33.18 -21.52
N ASN A 147 7.13 -32.93 -20.75
CA ASN A 147 6.30 -31.74 -20.86
C ASN A 147 6.71 -30.67 -19.82
N VAL A 148 6.80 -29.41 -20.26
CA VAL A 148 7.10 -28.26 -19.41
C VAL A 148 5.80 -27.62 -18.91
N LYS A 149 5.58 -27.65 -17.59
CA LYS A 149 4.31 -27.25 -16.94
C LYS A 149 4.40 -25.92 -16.17
N VAL A 150 5.36 -25.06 -16.49
CA VAL A 150 5.63 -23.80 -15.79
C VAL A 150 4.36 -22.98 -15.58
N MET A 151 3.56 -22.78 -16.64
CA MET A 151 2.34 -21.98 -16.56
C MET A 151 1.23 -22.63 -15.74
N GLU A 152 1.14 -23.97 -15.75
CA GLU A 152 0.19 -24.72 -14.90
C GLU A 152 0.55 -24.55 -13.43
N VAL A 153 1.85 -24.65 -13.12
CA VAL A 153 2.38 -24.50 -11.77
C VAL A 153 2.18 -23.07 -11.25
N ILE A 154 2.44 -22.05 -12.09
CA ILE A 154 2.15 -20.65 -11.75
C ILE A 154 0.65 -20.43 -11.58
N SER A 155 -0.18 -21.00 -12.44
CA SER A 155 -1.64 -20.89 -12.33
C SER A 155 -2.14 -21.51 -11.03
N ALA A 156 -1.64 -22.69 -10.64
CA ALA A 156 -2.01 -23.35 -9.39
C ALA A 156 -1.62 -22.50 -8.17
N TRP A 157 -0.46 -21.84 -8.22
CA TRP A 157 -0.05 -20.91 -7.16
C TRP A 157 -0.97 -19.69 -7.05
N ILE A 158 -1.39 -19.11 -8.19
CA ILE A 158 -2.36 -18.01 -8.21
C ILE A 158 -3.73 -18.44 -7.68
N ASP A 159 -4.12 -19.69 -7.90
CA ASP A 159 -5.35 -20.26 -7.35
C ASP A 159 -5.33 -20.29 -5.81
N GLU A 160 -4.15 -20.37 -5.20
CA GLU A 160 -3.95 -20.30 -3.73
C GLU A 160 -3.80 -18.87 -3.20
N MET A 161 -3.53 -17.88 -4.08
CA MET A 161 -3.23 -16.49 -3.71
C MET A 161 -4.15 -15.48 -4.43
N PRO A 162 -5.43 -15.36 -3.99
CA PRO A 162 -6.41 -14.47 -4.62
C PRO A 162 -6.00 -12.99 -4.61
N SER A 163 -5.20 -12.56 -3.62
CA SER A 163 -4.68 -11.19 -3.55
C SER A 163 -3.78 -10.85 -4.74
N ILE A 164 -2.87 -11.75 -5.12
CA ILE A 164 -1.96 -11.55 -6.26
C ILE A 164 -2.75 -11.50 -7.56
N TYR A 165 -3.74 -12.36 -7.74
CA TYR A 165 -4.65 -12.31 -8.89
C TYR A 165 -5.29 -10.92 -9.04
N VAL A 166 -5.94 -10.43 -7.99
CA VAL A 166 -6.61 -9.11 -8.01
C VAL A 166 -5.61 -7.98 -8.29
N LEU A 167 -4.44 -8.02 -7.64
CA LEU A 167 -3.40 -6.99 -7.81
C LEU A 167 -2.82 -6.98 -9.23
N LYS A 168 -2.62 -8.14 -9.87
CA LYS A 168 -2.16 -8.21 -11.27
C LYS A 168 -3.23 -7.76 -12.26
N VAL A 169 -4.50 -8.13 -12.06
CA VAL A 169 -5.59 -7.60 -12.88
C VAL A 169 -5.66 -6.08 -12.79
N TRP A 170 -5.54 -5.53 -11.58
CA TRP A 170 -5.51 -4.09 -11.36
C TRP A 170 -4.28 -3.42 -12.00
N ALA A 171 -3.09 -3.99 -11.84
CA ALA A 171 -1.86 -3.45 -12.45
C ALA A 171 -1.98 -3.36 -13.98
N ASN A 172 -2.51 -4.40 -14.63
CA ASN A 172 -2.74 -4.40 -16.07
C ASN A 172 -3.77 -3.33 -16.49
N ALA A 173 -4.80 -3.09 -15.66
CA ALA A 173 -5.77 -2.02 -15.91
C ALA A 173 -5.15 -0.62 -15.80
N VAL A 174 -4.28 -0.40 -14.81
CA VAL A 174 -3.52 0.85 -14.63
C VAL A 174 -2.62 1.12 -15.84
N GLU A 175 -1.86 0.11 -16.30
CA GLU A 175 -0.96 0.27 -17.45
C GLU A 175 -1.71 0.60 -18.75
N ARG A 176 -2.89 0.00 -18.96
CA ARG A 176 -3.78 0.37 -20.08
C ARG A 176 -4.27 1.81 -19.96
N ALA A 177 -4.73 2.22 -18.78
CA ALA A 177 -5.22 3.58 -18.54
C ALA A 177 -4.11 4.64 -18.70
N LYS A 178 -2.90 4.34 -18.22
CA LYS A 178 -1.69 5.15 -18.40
C LYS A 178 -1.34 5.29 -19.88
N THR A 179 -1.30 4.18 -20.63
CA THR A 179 -1.03 4.19 -22.06
C THR A 179 -2.04 5.06 -22.83
N HIS A 180 -3.33 4.86 -22.55
CA HIS A 180 -4.40 5.66 -23.18
C HIS A 180 -4.30 7.15 -22.82
N THR A 181 -3.98 7.47 -21.57
CA THR A 181 -3.76 8.86 -21.12
C THR A 181 -2.60 9.50 -21.88
N PHE A 182 -1.48 8.80 -22.01
CA PHE A 182 -0.31 9.32 -22.72
C PHE A 182 -0.59 9.52 -24.21
N GLN A 183 -1.32 8.61 -24.85
CA GLN A 183 -1.74 8.76 -26.25
C GLN A 183 -2.62 10.00 -26.45
N GLN A 184 -3.56 10.27 -25.54
CA GLN A 184 -4.44 11.43 -25.67
C GLN A 184 -3.72 12.75 -25.38
N LEU A 185 -2.99 12.83 -24.25
CA LEU A 185 -2.31 14.06 -23.84
C LEU A 185 -1.08 14.36 -24.69
N GLY A 186 -0.42 13.34 -25.25
CA GLY A 186 0.75 13.49 -26.12
C GLY A 186 0.46 14.24 -27.42
N ASN A 187 -0.80 14.23 -27.89
CA ASN A 187 -1.21 14.94 -29.10
C ASN A 187 -1.35 16.46 -28.91
N ALA A 188 -1.45 16.94 -27.66
CA ALA A 188 -1.66 18.35 -27.34
C ALA A 188 -0.38 19.01 -26.80
N LYS A 189 0.56 19.35 -27.69
CA LYS A 189 1.93 19.78 -27.32
C LYS A 189 2.07 20.80 -26.17
N TYR A 190 1.16 21.77 -26.06
CA TYR A 190 1.33 22.93 -25.17
C TYR A 190 0.37 22.96 -23.97
N TRP A 191 -0.45 21.93 -23.75
CA TRP A 191 -1.36 21.92 -22.59
C TRP A 191 -0.63 22.11 -21.23
N PRO A 192 0.59 21.60 -20.99
CA PRO A 192 1.25 21.81 -19.70
C PRO A 192 1.57 23.29 -19.44
N LEU A 193 1.91 24.06 -20.49
CA LEU A 193 2.20 25.49 -20.38
C LEU A 193 0.94 26.29 -20.05
N ALA A 194 -0.20 25.91 -20.64
CA ALA A 194 -1.48 26.56 -20.36
C ALA A 194 -1.88 26.36 -18.89
N ILE A 195 -1.80 25.13 -18.39
CA ILE A 195 -2.10 24.81 -16.98
C ILE A 195 -1.11 25.52 -16.04
N TRP A 196 0.18 25.51 -16.38
CA TRP A 196 1.19 26.20 -15.58
C TRP A 196 0.90 27.68 -15.44
N LYS A 197 0.58 28.36 -16.55
CA LYS A 197 0.27 29.79 -16.55
C LYS A 197 -0.97 30.10 -15.71
N THR A 198 -2.04 29.30 -15.86
CA THR A 198 -3.25 29.45 -15.02
C THR A 198 -2.94 29.28 -13.54
N ALA A 199 -2.11 28.30 -13.18
CA ALA A 199 -1.71 28.06 -11.80
C ALA A 199 -0.91 29.24 -11.20
N GLU A 200 -0.05 29.88 -12.00
CA GLU A 200 0.66 31.10 -11.61
C GLU A 200 -0.27 32.29 -11.42
N ASP A 201 -1.21 32.48 -12.35
CA ASP A 201 -2.22 33.55 -12.29
C ASP A 201 -3.08 33.41 -11.01
N ASP A 202 -3.38 32.18 -10.58
CA ASP A 202 -4.13 31.86 -9.36
C ASP A 202 -3.26 31.78 -8.08
N SER A 203 -1.95 32.00 -8.21
CA SER A 203 -0.97 31.89 -7.10
C SER A 203 -0.99 30.54 -6.37
N VAL A 204 -1.31 29.45 -7.09
CA VAL A 204 -1.24 28.06 -6.60
C VAL A 204 0.05 27.39 -7.07
N ASN A 205 0.34 26.16 -6.63
CA ASN A 205 1.55 25.44 -7.01
C ASN A 205 1.37 24.76 -8.38
N PRO A 206 2.06 25.19 -9.46
CA PRO A 206 1.86 24.62 -10.78
C PRO A 206 2.20 23.13 -10.88
N ASN A 207 3.13 22.63 -10.05
CA ASN A 207 3.48 21.21 -10.03
C ASN A 207 2.35 20.35 -9.45
N GLU A 208 1.61 20.87 -8.46
CA GLU A 208 0.45 20.17 -7.88
C GLU A 208 -0.69 20.13 -8.90
N GLU A 209 -0.97 21.24 -9.58
CA GLU A 209 -2.00 21.29 -10.63
C GLU A 209 -1.70 20.33 -11.81
N LEU A 210 -0.45 20.27 -12.26
CA LEU A 210 -0.04 19.31 -13.30
C LEU A 210 -0.16 17.86 -12.82
N LEU A 211 0.23 17.58 -11.56
CA LEU A 211 0.08 16.26 -10.96
C LEU A 211 -1.39 15.85 -10.90
N ASP A 212 -2.28 16.75 -10.47
CA ASP A 212 -3.71 16.50 -10.36
C ASP A 212 -4.33 16.20 -11.73
N VAL A 213 -4.00 16.98 -12.76
CA VAL A 213 -4.48 16.72 -14.12
C VAL A 213 -4.01 15.35 -14.62
N LEU A 214 -2.73 15.01 -14.47
CA LEU A 214 -2.23 13.70 -14.90
C LEU A 214 -2.90 12.55 -14.14
N THR A 215 -3.00 12.69 -12.83
CA THR A 215 -3.55 11.68 -11.93
C THR A 215 -5.03 11.45 -12.20
N GLN A 216 -5.81 12.52 -12.32
CA GLN A 216 -7.23 12.45 -12.67
C GLN A 216 -7.42 11.81 -14.04
N ASN A 217 -6.61 12.16 -15.04
CA ASN A 217 -6.75 11.57 -16.36
C ASN A 217 -6.49 10.05 -16.36
N ILE A 218 -5.54 9.55 -15.57
CA ILE A 218 -5.29 8.11 -15.42
C ILE A 218 -6.46 7.44 -14.69
N PHE A 219 -6.86 7.96 -13.52
CA PHE A 219 -7.88 7.31 -12.69
C PHE A 219 -9.28 7.30 -13.34
N GLU A 220 -9.71 8.40 -13.96
CA GLU A 220 -11.01 8.49 -14.63
C GLU A 220 -11.09 7.61 -15.89
N ARG A 221 -9.93 7.18 -16.43
CA ARG A 221 -9.85 6.26 -17.56
C ARG A 221 -9.71 4.80 -17.13
N MET A 222 -9.49 4.52 -15.85
CA MET A 222 -9.57 3.14 -15.37
C MET A 222 -11.02 2.70 -15.40
N GLN A 223 -11.32 1.72 -16.26
CA GLN A 223 -12.60 1.02 -16.20
C GLN A 223 -12.66 0.16 -14.94
N PRO A 224 -13.87 -0.13 -14.41
CA PRO A 224 -14.04 -1.12 -13.36
C PRO A 224 -13.30 -2.42 -13.74
N ILE A 225 -12.47 -2.92 -12.82
CA ILE A 225 -11.78 -4.18 -13.04
C ILE A 225 -12.78 -5.33 -13.09
N SER A 226 -12.60 -6.25 -14.05
CA SER A 226 -13.39 -7.46 -14.15
C SER A 226 -12.66 -8.60 -13.44
N ILE A 227 -13.14 -8.95 -12.26
CA ILE A 227 -12.61 -10.06 -11.45
C ILE A 227 -13.51 -11.28 -11.66
N GLU A 228 -12.93 -12.39 -12.11
CA GLU A 228 -13.65 -13.66 -12.23
C GLU A 228 -13.96 -14.21 -10.85
N LYS A 229 -15.25 -14.36 -10.52
CA LYS A 229 -15.68 -14.90 -9.22
C LYS A 229 -15.14 -16.31 -9.02
N GLU A 230 -15.21 -17.14 -10.05
CA GLU A 230 -14.78 -18.53 -10.02
C GLU A 230 -13.30 -18.64 -9.63
N GLN A 231 -12.47 -17.71 -10.10
CA GLN A 231 -11.05 -17.64 -9.74
C GLN A 231 -10.85 -17.22 -8.27
N LEU A 232 -11.58 -16.20 -7.81
CA LEU A 232 -11.45 -15.69 -6.43
C LEU A 232 -11.83 -16.73 -5.37
N PHE A 233 -12.82 -17.58 -5.67
CA PHE A 233 -13.39 -18.55 -4.72
C PHE A 233 -12.80 -19.96 -4.84
N LYS A 234 -11.71 -20.16 -5.60
CA LYS A 234 -11.01 -21.46 -5.66
C LYS A 234 -10.48 -21.93 -4.31
N ILE A 235 -10.11 -21.00 -3.43
CA ILE A 235 -9.57 -21.30 -2.09
C ILE A 235 -10.59 -21.89 -1.11
N GLY A 236 -11.86 -22.06 -1.50
CA GLY A 236 -12.90 -22.67 -0.66
C GLY A 236 -13.19 -21.84 0.60
N GLU A 237 -12.44 -22.08 1.68
CA GLU A 237 -12.61 -21.43 2.98
C GLU A 237 -11.80 -20.13 3.08
N ILE A 238 -12.48 -19.02 3.43
CA ILE A 238 -11.84 -17.72 3.69
C ILE A 238 -11.20 -17.76 5.09
N LYS A 239 -9.86 -17.80 5.15
CA LYS A 239 -9.09 -17.90 6.41
C LYS A 239 -8.51 -16.57 6.89
N SER A 240 -9.08 -15.43 6.51
CA SER A 240 -8.47 -14.15 6.85
C SER A 240 -8.59 -13.82 8.34
N THR A 241 -7.50 -13.31 8.91
CA THR A 241 -7.46 -12.89 10.31
C THR A 241 -7.98 -11.46 10.50
N LYS A 242 -8.36 -11.11 11.74
CA LYS A 242 -8.74 -9.73 12.09
C LYS A 242 -7.61 -8.74 11.74
N ASP A 243 -6.37 -9.10 12.02
CA ASP A 243 -5.23 -8.21 11.82
C ASP A 243 -4.92 -7.97 10.33
N GLU A 244 -5.06 -8.99 9.48
CA GLU A 244 -4.98 -8.83 8.02
C GLU A 244 -6.02 -7.84 7.51
N MET A 245 -7.29 -8.00 7.93
CA MET A 245 -8.35 -7.09 7.52
C MET A 245 -8.10 -5.67 8.02
N LEU A 246 -7.60 -5.51 9.26
CA LEU A 246 -7.21 -4.19 9.77
C LEU A 246 -6.06 -3.59 8.96
N ASN A 247 -5.09 -4.39 8.51
CA ASN A 247 -4.00 -3.93 7.67
C ASN A 247 -4.46 -3.43 6.29
N VAL A 248 -5.36 -4.17 5.63
CA VAL A 248 -5.97 -3.76 4.36
C VAL A 248 -6.71 -2.45 4.53
N LEU A 249 -7.57 -2.35 5.55
CA LEU A 249 -8.34 -1.14 5.82
C LEU A 249 -7.45 0.05 6.21
N ARG A 250 -6.37 -0.19 6.96
CA ARG A 250 -5.40 0.85 7.31
C ARG A 250 -4.67 1.38 6.08
N ALA A 251 -4.22 0.49 5.20
CA ALA A 251 -3.54 0.87 3.96
C ALA A 251 -4.42 1.77 3.08
N GLN A 252 -5.73 1.53 3.07
CA GLN A 252 -6.71 2.36 2.38
C GLN A 252 -6.85 3.78 2.99
N ARG A 253 -6.62 3.91 4.31
CA ARG A 253 -6.95 5.12 5.10
C ARG A 253 -5.74 5.98 5.43
N LEU A 254 -4.54 5.41 5.52
CA LEU A 254 -3.39 6.05 6.14
C LEU A 254 -2.10 5.83 5.34
N GLU A 255 -1.50 6.92 4.91
CA GLU A 255 -0.10 6.96 4.52
C GLU A 255 0.78 7.18 5.76
N LEU A 256 1.79 6.33 5.96
CA LEU A 256 2.79 6.51 7.01
C LEU A 256 3.99 7.28 6.48
N ASN A 257 4.52 8.20 7.30
CA ASN A 257 5.68 9.02 6.95
C ASN A 257 5.57 9.77 5.61
N PRO A 258 4.45 10.50 5.36
CA PRO A 258 4.33 11.34 4.16
C PRO A 258 5.46 12.37 4.10
N SER A 259 5.74 12.89 2.89
CA SER A 259 6.73 13.96 2.70
C SER A 259 6.50 15.10 3.69
N LYS A 260 7.60 15.65 4.19
CA LYS A 260 7.63 16.81 5.08
C LYS A 260 7.82 18.12 4.32
N ASP A 261 7.85 18.11 2.99
CA ASP A 261 8.11 19.32 2.21
C ASP A 261 6.93 20.31 2.28
N SER A 262 5.72 19.78 2.39
CA SER A 262 4.49 20.55 2.55
C SER A 262 3.56 19.95 3.62
N SER A 263 2.73 20.82 4.18
CA SER A 263 1.53 20.42 4.91
C SER A 263 0.39 20.14 3.94
N MET A 264 -0.50 19.23 4.29
CA MET A 264 -1.78 18.98 3.62
C MET A 264 -2.87 18.72 4.66
N THR A 265 -4.15 18.83 4.24
CA THR A 265 -5.26 18.30 5.04
C THR A 265 -5.04 16.82 5.30
N GLY A 266 -5.35 16.36 6.50
CA GLY A 266 -5.19 14.96 6.89
C GLY A 266 -3.84 14.60 7.50
N ASP A 267 -2.87 15.51 7.48
CA ASP A 267 -1.57 15.26 8.13
C ASP A 267 -1.73 15.05 9.64
N ILE A 268 -1.11 13.98 10.14
CA ILE A 268 -1.08 13.60 11.55
C ILE A 268 0.25 13.99 12.17
N TYR A 269 0.18 14.64 13.34
CA TYR A 269 1.32 15.07 14.14
C TYR A 269 1.30 14.42 15.51
N LYS A 270 2.48 14.08 16.04
CA LYS A 270 2.65 13.63 17.44
C LYS A 270 3.41 14.69 18.23
N LEU A 271 2.68 15.47 19.03
CA LEU A 271 3.22 16.59 19.83
C LEU A 271 3.07 16.28 21.31
N LYS A 272 4.17 16.35 22.07
CA LYS A 272 4.18 16.09 23.53
C LYS A 272 3.43 14.79 23.92
N GLY A 273 3.63 13.72 23.14
CA GLY A 273 2.99 12.41 23.35
C GLY A 273 1.53 12.29 22.90
N LYS A 274 0.88 13.38 22.47
CA LYS A 274 -0.51 13.39 21.99
C LYS A 274 -0.56 13.48 20.47
N TYR A 275 -1.62 12.94 19.88
CA TYR A 275 -1.84 12.98 18.44
C TYR A 275 -2.79 14.10 18.03
N TYR A 276 -2.49 14.71 16.88
CA TYR A 276 -3.19 15.84 16.32
C TYR A 276 -3.37 15.66 14.81
N LEU A 277 -4.53 16.07 14.28
CA LEU A 277 -4.87 16.01 12.86
C LEU A 277 -4.98 17.43 12.30
N ASN A 278 -4.31 17.70 11.18
CA ASN A 278 -4.52 18.93 10.43
C ASN A 278 -5.82 18.87 9.61
N ILE A 279 -6.77 19.74 9.93
CA ILE A 279 -8.04 19.89 9.21
C ILE A 279 -8.08 21.13 8.31
N ARG A 280 -6.96 21.85 8.17
CA ARG A 280 -6.86 23.00 7.28
C ARG A 280 -7.01 22.55 5.82
N PRO A 281 -7.83 23.22 4.99
CA PRO A 281 -7.97 22.88 3.57
C PRO A 281 -6.63 22.86 2.82
N THR A 282 -6.46 21.96 1.85
CA THR A 282 -5.18 21.77 1.14
C THR A 282 -4.74 23.04 0.41
N CYS A 283 -5.66 23.76 -0.24
CA CYS A 283 -5.39 25.05 -0.91
C CYS A 283 -4.86 26.14 0.04
N ASP A 284 -5.09 26.01 1.35
CA ASP A 284 -4.54 26.90 2.36
C ASP A 284 -3.24 26.37 2.98
N CYS A 285 -2.92 25.09 2.78
CA CYS A 285 -1.72 24.44 3.32
C CYS A 285 -0.44 24.69 2.49
N VAL A 286 -0.56 25.29 1.31
CA VAL A 286 0.57 25.72 0.49
C VAL A 286 1.21 26.99 1.06
N GLY A 287 2.54 26.97 1.16
CA GLY A 287 3.30 28.20 1.41
C GLY A 287 3.24 29.08 0.17
N ARG A 288 2.40 30.13 0.18
CA ARG A 288 2.37 31.10 -0.92
C ARG A 288 3.76 31.73 -1.04
N LYS A 289 4.32 31.72 -2.25
CA LYS A 289 5.66 32.23 -2.58
C LYS A 289 5.74 33.75 -2.39
N GLU A 290 5.71 34.20 -1.15
CA GLU A 290 6.35 35.44 -0.73
C GLU A 290 7.18 35.09 0.50
N HIS A 291 8.48 34.98 0.24
CA HIS A 291 9.49 34.97 1.26
C HIS A 291 9.41 36.26 2.06
N GLU A 292 9.27 36.06 3.37
CA GLU A 292 9.25 37.08 4.40
C GLU A 292 7.99 37.96 4.39
N CYS A 293 7.29 37.91 5.52
CA CYS A 293 6.37 38.96 5.94
C CYS A 293 7.15 40.26 6.25
N THR A 294 8.01 40.73 5.34
CA THR A 294 8.80 41.97 5.44
C THR A 294 7.88 43.17 5.63
N ASP A 295 6.75 43.18 4.92
CA ASP A 295 5.71 44.19 5.11
C ASP A 295 5.00 44.08 6.47
N CYS A 296 4.81 42.87 7.01
CA CYS A 296 4.26 42.71 8.35
C CYS A 296 5.26 43.02 9.47
N LYS A 297 6.56 42.79 9.26
CA LYS A 297 7.62 43.27 10.15
C LYS A 297 7.64 44.81 10.18
N LYS A 298 7.47 45.47 9.03
CA LYS A 298 7.35 46.93 8.93
C LYS A 298 6.07 47.48 9.56
N ARG A 299 4.95 46.75 9.49
CA ARG A 299 3.63 47.16 9.99
C ARG A 299 3.28 46.63 11.39
N ASN A 300 4.21 45.94 12.04
CA ASN A 300 4.03 45.33 13.37
C ASN A 300 2.76 44.47 13.46
N CYS A 301 2.50 43.65 12.43
CA CYS A 301 1.35 42.76 12.42
C CYS A 301 1.39 41.78 13.60
N ILE A 302 0.26 41.57 14.26
CA ILE A 302 0.09 40.56 15.30
C ILE A 302 0.27 39.14 14.70
N GLU A 303 -0.11 38.95 13.44
CA GLU A 303 0.02 37.66 12.76
C GLU A 303 0.17 37.82 11.24
N CYS A 304 1.05 37.01 10.62
CA CYS A 304 1.23 36.99 9.17
C CYS A 304 0.14 36.13 8.52
N SER A 305 -0.72 36.73 7.70
CA SER A 305 -1.77 36.02 6.95
C SER A 305 -1.21 35.05 5.90
N LYS A 306 0.02 35.30 5.42
CA LYS A 306 0.72 34.46 4.42
C LYS A 306 1.54 33.33 5.04
N ALA A 307 1.65 33.25 6.37
CA ALA A 307 2.41 32.19 7.01
C ALA A 307 1.70 30.83 6.85
N ASN A 308 2.47 29.78 6.52
CA ASN A 308 1.94 28.44 6.44
C ASN A 308 1.62 27.91 7.85
N LYS A 309 0.33 27.74 8.14
CA LYS A 309 -0.21 27.26 9.41
C LYS A 309 -0.87 25.90 9.24
N VAL A 310 -0.97 25.16 10.35
CA VAL A 310 -1.79 23.97 10.47
C VAL A 310 -2.84 24.15 11.55
N TYR A 311 -4.02 23.58 11.33
CA TYR A 311 -5.18 23.68 12.22
C TYR A 311 -5.41 22.31 12.83
N LEU A 312 -4.97 22.15 14.07
CA LEU A 312 -4.80 20.85 14.69
C LEU A 312 -5.94 20.55 15.64
N ILE A 313 -6.70 19.50 15.35
CA ILE A 313 -7.65 18.89 16.30
C ILE A 313 -6.99 17.70 16.99
N LYS A 314 -7.27 17.52 18.28
CA LYS A 314 -6.75 16.39 19.06
C LYS A 314 -7.56 15.13 18.75
N PHE A 315 -6.88 13.98 18.72
CA PHE A 315 -7.55 12.69 18.66
C PHE A 315 -6.90 11.64 19.57
N GLU A 316 -7.68 10.62 19.95
CA GLU A 316 -7.25 9.57 20.87
C GLU A 316 -7.83 8.21 20.48
N ALA A 317 -7.09 7.14 20.79
CA ALA A 317 -7.52 5.78 20.45
C ALA A 317 -8.75 5.40 21.29
N LEU A 318 -9.71 4.71 20.68
CA LEU A 318 -10.81 4.09 21.40
C LEU A 318 -10.31 2.94 22.27
N LYS A 319 -10.98 2.73 23.40
CA LYS A 319 -10.84 1.50 24.18
C LYS A 319 -11.68 0.40 23.52
N GLN A 320 -11.30 -0.86 23.75
CA GLN A 320 -12.00 -2.01 23.18
C GLN A 320 -13.50 -2.06 23.53
N GLN A 321 -13.88 -1.63 24.74
CA GLN A 321 -15.29 -1.55 25.12
C GLN A 321 -16.04 -0.48 24.33
N GLU A 322 -15.43 0.70 24.14
CA GLU A 322 -16.01 1.78 23.33
C GLU A 322 -16.19 1.37 21.87
N GLU A 323 -15.25 0.59 21.31
CA GLU A 323 -15.39 0.05 19.96
C GLU A 323 -16.65 -0.82 19.83
N LYS A 324 -16.92 -1.68 20.81
CA LYS A 324 -18.11 -2.55 20.81
C LYS A 324 -19.39 -1.76 20.98
N ASP A 325 -19.41 -0.79 21.91
CA ASP A 325 -20.61 -0.04 22.25
C ASP A 325 -21.03 0.92 21.13
N LEU A 326 -20.04 1.48 20.41
CA LEU A 326 -20.28 2.48 19.37
C LEU A 326 -20.42 1.87 17.97
N PHE A 327 -19.92 0.65 17.72
CA PHE A 327 -20.00 0.05 16.39
C PHE A 327 -21.39 -0.51 16.10
N GLU A 328 -21.98 -0.05 15.00
CA GLU A 328 -23.29 -0.49 14.54
C GLU A 328 -23.14 -1.57 13.46
N HIS A 329 -23.20 -2.83 13.89
CA HIS A 329 -22.98 -4.01 13.04
C HIS A 329 -23.85 -4.06 11.78
N LYS A 330 -25.08 -3.53 11.85
CA LYS A 330 -26.03 -3.52 10.72
C LYS A 330 -25.53 -2.70 9.54
N TYR A 331 -24.88 -1.56 9.80
CA TYR A 331 -24.46 -0.62 8.77
C TYR A 331 -22.93 -0.56 8.60
N GLY A 332 -22.17 -1.17 9.52
CA GLY A 332 -20.71 -1.17 9.48
C GLY A 332 -20.09 0.20 9.79
N VAL A 333 -20.75 1.01 10.61
CA VAL A 333 -20.33 2.38 10.98
C VAL A 333 -20.27 2.57 12.49
N PHE A 334 -19.57 3.60 12.95
CA PHE A 334 -19.59 3.99 14.36
C PHE A 334 -20.68 5.03 14.62
N LYS A 335 -21.32 4.94 15.79
CA LYS A 335 -22.20 5.98 16.33
C LYS A 335 -21.34 7.16 16.79
N GLU A 336 -21.48 8.29 16.12
CA GLU A 336 -20.67 9.50 16.36
C GLU A 336 -21.54 10.64 16.91
N ARG A 337 -21.05 11.34 17.95
CA ARG A 337 -21.70 12.58 18.42
C ARG A 337 -21.39 13.75 17.50
N ASN A 338 -22.19 14.82 17.58
CA ASN A 338 -22.03 16.02 16.73
C ASN A 338 -20.67 16.72 16.90
N ASN A 339 -19.99 16.54 18.04
CA ASN A 339 -18.71 17.18 18.36
C ASN A 339 -17.49 16.28 18.12
N GLU A 340 -17.67 15.17 17.41
CA GLU A 340 -16.61 14.22 17.12
C GLU A 340 -16.79 13.50 15.78
N ALA A 341 -15.72 12.84 15.37
CA ALA A 341 -15.73 11.79 14.36
C ALA A 341 -14.93 10.59 14.87
N ILE A 342 -15.25 9.40 14.37
CA ILE A 342 -14.56 8.15 14.65
C ILE A 342 -14.10 7.56 13.32
N LEU A 343 -12.80 7.32 13.21
CA LEU A 343 -12.20 6.70 12.03
C LEU A 343 -11.11 5.71 12.44
N GLY A 344 -11.04 4.60 11.73
CA GLY A 344 -9.97 3.64 11.84
C GLY A 344 -10.15 2.47 10.86
N PRO A 345 -9.20 1.53 10.86
CA PRO A 345 -7.96 1.56 11.63
C PRO A 345 -6.94 2.57 11.08
N LEU A 346 -6.15 3.20 11.97
CA LEU A 346 -5.04 4.10 11.63
C LEU A 346 -3.72 3.61 12.25
N ILE A 347 -3.00 4.47 12.97
CA ILE A 347 -1.69 4.16 13.57
C ILE A 347 -1.87 3.01 14.58
N GLY A 348 -1.05 1.96 14.44
CA GLY A 348 -1.09 0.80 15.33
C GLY A 348 -2.37 -0.05 15.21
N ASN A 349 -3.06 -0.01 14.07
CA ASN A 349 -4.29 -0.76 13.79
C ASN A 349 -5.45 -0.47 14.77
N LYS A 350 -5.50 0.76 15.30
CA LYS A 350 -6.54 1.21 16.25
C LYS A 350 -7.55 2.14 15.60
N PHE A 351 -8.75 2.19 16.19
CA PHE A 351 -9.77 3.19 15.90
C PHE A 351 -9.58 4.42 16.77
N TYR A 352 -9.85 5.60 16.22
CA TYR A 352 -9.57 6.87 16.87
C TYR A 352 -10.79 7.79 16.86
N ARG A 353 -10.99 8.49 17.98
CA ARG A 353 -11.96 9.56 18.15
C ARG A 353 -11.29 10.91 17.97
N PHE A 354 -11.77 11.69 17.02
CA PHE A 354 -11.35 13.05 16.69
C PHE A 354 -12.26 14.05 17.39
N LYS A 355 -11.70 14.94 18.21
CA LYS A 355 -12.48 15.88 19.04
C LYS A 355 -12.49 17.26 18.41
N PHE A 356 -13.68 17.79 18.12
CA PHE A 356 -13.82 19.07 17.41
C PHE A 356 -13.82 20.31 18.32
N GLN A 357 -13.90 20.11 19.64
CA GLN A 357 -14.05 21.21 20.61
C GLN A 357 -12.82 22.11 20.71
N GLU A 358 -11.63 21.58 20.51
CA GLU A 358 -10.37 22.29 20.69
C GLU A 358 -9.57 22.27 19.39
N ILE A 359 -9.21 23.47 18.90
CA ILE A 359 -8.26 23.64 17.81
C ILE A 359 -7.02 24.33 18.32
N THR A 360 -5.86 23.78 17.96
CA THR A 360 -4.57 24.43 18.14
C THR A 360 -4.04 24.87 16.78
N ILE A 361 -3.71 26.15 16.63
CA ILE A 361 -3.07 26.68 15.43
C ILE A 361 -1.56 26.73 15.67
N LYS A 362 -0.77 26.25 14.71
CA LYS A 362 0.70 26.25 14.74
C LYS A 362 1.26 26.64 13.38
N LEU A 363 2.46 27.23 13.37
CA LEU A 363 3.24 27.32 12.14
C LEU A 363 3.68 25.92 11.71
N TYR A 364 3.65 25.65 10.40
CA TYR A 364 4.08 24.35 9.88
C TYR A 364 5.56 24.08 10.21
N SER A 365 6.41 25.10 10.15
CA SER A 365 7.83 25.02 10.52
C SER A 365 8.07 24.42 11.90
N ASP A 366 7.17 24.68 12.85
CA ASP A 366 7.35 24.28 14.25
C ASP A 366 6.95 22.83 14.50
N VAL A 367 6.20 22.22 13.58
CA VAL A 367 5.61 20.88 13.75
C VAL A 367 6.02 19.91 12.64
N LYS A 368 6.67 20.37 11.58
CA LYS A 368 7.09 19.58 10.40
C LYS A 368 7.80 18.28 10.79
N GLU A 369 8.71 18.33 11.76
CA GLU A 369 9.46 17.16 12.23
C GLU A 369 8.63 16.15 13.03
N ASN A 370 7.47 16.57 13.53
CA ASN A 370 6.54 15.73 14.28
C ASN A 370 5.48 15.05 13.40
N LYS A 371 5.49 15.26 12.08
CA LYS A 371 4.61 14.57 11.12
C LYS A 371 4.83 13.06 11.16
N LYS A 372 3.75 12.28 11.32
CA LYS A 372 3.79 10.80 11.46
C LYS A 372 2.99 10.04 10.42
N GLY A 373 1.98 10.67 9.84
CA GLY A 373 1.13 10.03 8.85
C GLY A 373 0.22 11.04 8.16
N ARG A 374 -0.60 10.57 7.23
CA ARG A 374 -1.64 11.35 6.56
C ARG A 374 -2.87 10.48 6.35
N ILE A 375 -4.02 10.95 6.79
CA ILE A 375 -5.31 10.35 6.46
C ILE A 375 -5.63 10.65 5.00
N LEU A 376 -5.89 9.61 4.21
CA LEU A 376 -6.12 9.70 2.78
C LEU A 376 -7.57 10.06 2.46
N GLN A 377 -7.80 10.54 1.23
CA GLN A 377 -9.15 10.70 0.70
C GLN A 377 -9.79 9.32 0.46
N PRO A 378 -11.13 9.17 0.61
CA PRO A 378 -12.09 10.18 1.06
C PRO A 378 -12.21 10.27 2.60
N PHE A 379 -11.41 9.53 3.36
CA PHE A 379 -11.59 9.39 4.81
C PHE A 379 -11.31 10.68 5.59
N ILE A 380 -10.37 11.50 5.12
CA ILE A 380 -10.17 12.84 5.69
C ILE A 380 -11.39 13.72 5.46
N ARG A 381 -12.07 13.57 4.32
CA ARG A 381 -13.27 14.34 3.97
C ARG A 381 -14.39 14.12 4.98
N HIS A 382 -14.63 12.87 5.40
CA HIS A 382 -15.57 12.52 6.48
C HIS A 382 -15.34 13.37 7.73
N ILE A 383 -14.09 13.48 8.18
CA ILE A 383 -13.74 14.24 9.38
C ILE A 383 -13.96 15.74 9.14
N THR A 384 -13.51 16.28 8.01
CA THR A 384 -13.62 17.72 7.71
C THR A 384 -15.07 18.16 7.49
N GLU A 385 -15.92 17.34 6.87
CA GLU A 385 -17.35 17.63 6.68
C GLU A 385 -18.09 17.63 8.01
N ARG A 386 -17.85 16.63 8.86
CA ARG A 386 -18.41 16.61 10.23
C ARG A 386 -17.95 17.80 11.07
N TYR A 387 -16.68 18.17 10.94
CA TYR A 387 -16.16 19.37 11.61
C TYR A 387 -16.83 20.64 11.10
N ALA A 388 -17.05 20.79 9.79
CA ALA A 388 -17.77 21.93 9.21
C ALA A 388 -19.20 22.03 9.74
N LEU A 389 -19.94 20.91 9.77
CA LEU A 389 -21.29 20.83 10.36
C LEU A 389 -21.29 21.20 11.84
N TYR A 390 -20.28 20.76 12.59
CA TYR A 390 -20.12 21.11 14.00
C TYR A 390 -19.93 22.61 14.23
N ILE A 391 -19.26 23.32 13.33
CA ILE A 391 -19.05 24.77 13.43
C ILE A 391 -20.30 25.56 13.05
N GLN A 392 -21.10 25.05 12.12
CA GLN A 392 -22.33 25.72 11.66
C GLN A 392 -23.48 25.72 12.70
N ARG A 393 -23.37 24.95 13.80
CA ARG A 393 -24.43 24.62 14.80
C ARG A 393 -25.78 25.34 14.66
N GLN A 394 -26.85 24.53 14.60
CA GLN A 394 -28.19 25.00 14.94
C GLN A 394 -28.26 25.34 16.44
N ALA A 395 -28.72 26.55 16.76
CA ALA A 395 -28.82 27.09 18.12
C ALA A 395 -30.03 26.51 18.88
N LEU A 396 -29.97 25.21 19.20
CA LEU A 396 -30.99 24.56 20.04
C LEU A 396 -30.51 24.47 21.50
N PRO A 397 -31.37 24.82 22.48
CA PRO A 397 -31.04 24.62 23.89
C PRO A 397 -30.94 23.12 24.20
N ARG A 398 -30.07 22.77 25.18
CA ARG A 398 -29.99 21.38 25.65
C ARG A 398 -31.27 21.02 26.41
N ILE A 399 -31.75 19.79 26.20
CA ILE A 399 -32.84 19.23 27.01
C ILE A 399 -32.24 18.84 28.38
N PRO A 400 -32.79 19.33 29.51
CA PRO A 400 -32.38 18.90 30.84
C PRO A 400 -32.58 17.39 31.02
N SER A 401 -31.64 16.71 31.68
CA SER A 401 -31.73 15.25 31.87
C SER A 401 -32.97 14.85 32.66
N GLN A 402 -33.46 15.72 33.56
CA GLN A 402 -34.69 15.49 34.35
C GLN A 402 -35.96 15.39 33.50
N ALA A 403 -35.93 15.84 32.24
CA ALA A 403 -37.07 15.78 31.33
C ALA A 403 -37.15 14.46 30.55
N ILE A 404 -36.17 13.57 30.72
CA ILE A 404 -36.12 12.25 30.07
C ILE A 404 -36.48 11.19 31.11
N SER A 405 -37.39 10.29 30.76
CA SER A 405 -37.72 9.12 31.58
C SER A 405 -36.50 8.19 31.65
N ASP A 406 -35.96 7.95 32.84
CA ASP A 406 -34.89 6.96 33.03
C ASP A 406 -35.48 5.54 32.90
N GLU A 407 -35.50 4.98 31.69
CA GLU A 407 -35.66 3.53 31.52
C GLU A 407 -34.33 2.82 31.83
N HIS A 408 -33.92 2.90 33.10
CA HIS A 408 -32.90 2.03 33.69
C HIS A 408 -33.35 1.55 35.09
N SER A 409 -34.65 1.31 35.26
CA SER A 409 -35.25 0.76 36.49
C SER A 409 -35.75 -0.67 36.35
N ASP A 410 -35.25 -1.45 35.39
CA ASP A 410 -35.49 -2.90 35.34
C ASP A 410 -34.15 -3.59 35.50
N LEU A 411 -33.86 -3.97 36.74
CA LEU A 411 -32.97 -5.05 37.23
C LEU A 411 -32.55 -4.68 38.66
N ILE A 412 -32.94 -5.52 39.63
CA ILE A 412 -32.87 -5.38 41.12
C ILE A 412 -34.17 -4.75 41.66
N SER A 413 -35.13 -5.45 42.25
CA SER A 413 -35.05 -6.61 43.15
C SER A 413 -36.35 -7.44 43.16
N ASP A 414 -36.29 -8.67 42.66
CA ASP A 414 -37.07 -9.77 43.22
C ASP A 414 -36.38 -10.17 44.53
N ASP A 415 -36.91 -9.69 45.66
CA ASP A 415 -36.91 -10.37 46.96
C ASP A 415 -37.33 -9.35 48.03
N CYS A 416 -38.62 -9.39 48.37
CA CYS A 416 -39.16 -9.21 49.74
C CYS A 416 -40.67 -8.93 49.62
N ASN A 417 -41.47 -9.98 49.56
CA ASN A 417 -42.80 -10.03 50.18
C ASN A 417 -43.30 -11.48 50.21
N LYS A 418 -42.68 -12.28 51.08
CA LYS A 418 -43.38 -13.34 51.80
C LYS A 418 -43.49 -12.90 53.26
N GLU A 419 -44.64 -13.21 53.84
CA GLU A 419 -45.11 -12.94 55.21
C GLU A 419 -45.83 -11.61 55.43
N SER A 420 -47.15 -11.58 55.18
CA SER A 420 -48.16 -11.71 56.25
C SER A 420 -49.57 -11.43 55.70
N GLY A 421 -50.46 -12.42 55.83
CA GLY A 421 -51.86 -12.40 55.38
C GLY A 421 -52.37 -13.80 55.08
#